data_AF-A0A3R8SFE4-F1
#
_entry.id   AF-A0A3R8SFE4-F1
#
_cell.length_a   1.000
_cell.length_b   1.000
_cell.length_c   1.000
_cell.angle_alpha   90.00
_cell.angle_beta   90.00
_cell.angle_gamma   90.00
#
_symmetry.space_group_name_H-M   'P 1'
#
loop_
_entity.id
_entity.type
_entity.pdbx_description
1 polymer ?
#
loop_
_entity_poly.entity_id
_entity_poly.type
_entity_poly.pdbx_seq_one_letter_code
_entity_poly.pdbx_strand_id
1 'polypeptide(L)'
;MTSAQRFNPPPNWPEPPHDEWVPPADFRPGPSWGPVPAGWRLWTDDRSAPQAAAPLQDSEDVPASGARPRARVEQYPVSVLNPGMWTENHLQDEDYGFPPAQPRKDRPRLRLGMTITVTALGLLLTAATVILFVQLVQFGIEDLTGVLGEQASNLHGAGHAMSGEHGTGAAAPDRG
;
A
#
# COMPACT_ATOMS: atom_id res chain seq x y z
N MET A 1 -43.37 9.05 -9.50
CA MET A 1 -42.23 8.36 -8.87
C MET A 1 -42.43 8.40 -7.37
N THR A 2 -43.21 7.48 -6.82
CA THR A 2 -43.43 7.39 -5.36
C THR A 2 -42.28 6.58 -4.78
N SER A 3 -41.40 7.22 -4.04
CA SER A 3 -40.32 6.57 -3.28
C SER A 3 -40.93 5.54 -2.32
N ALA A 4 -40.55 4.26 -2.47
CA ALA A 4 -40.98 3.19 -1.58
C ALA A 4 -40.30 3.36 -0.22
N GLN A 5 -41.07 3.77 0.80
CA GLN A 5 -40.63 3.80 2.19
C GLN A 5 -40.99 2.48 2.85
N ARG A 6 -40.01 1.77 3.39
CA ARG A 6 -40.20 0.51 4.12
C ARG A 6 -40.42 0.79 5.60
N PHE A 7 -41.39 0.09 6.20
CA PHE A 7 -41.68 0.16 7.63
C PHE A 7 -40.66 -0.66 8.44
N ASN A 8 -40.08 -0.07 9.48
CA ASN A 8 -39.03 -0.65 10.32
C ASN A 8 -39.45 -0.64 11.80
N PRO A 9 -40.18 -1.67 12.28
CA PRO A 9 -40.62 -1.74 13.67
C PRO A 9 -39.45 -1.98 14.64
N PRO A 10 -39.45 -1.33 15.81
CA PRO A 10 -38.55 -1.63 16.92
C PRO A 10 -38.58 -3.11 17.34
N PRO A 11 -37.51 -3.65 17.96
CA PRO A 11 -37.46 -5.06 18.39
C PRO A 11 -38.51 -5.45 19.44
N ASN A 12 -39.04 -4.48 20.19
CA ASN A 12 -40.08 -4.65 21.20
C ASN A 12 -41.50 -4.54 20.62
N TRP A 13 -41.65 -4.39 19.31
CA TRP A 13 -42.93 -4.31 18.61
C TRP A 13 -43.25 -5.64 17.91
N PRO A 14 -44.53 -5.95 17.69
CA PRO A 14 -44.89 -7.10 16.88
C PRO A 14 -44.39 -6.95 15.44
N GLU A 15 -44.02 -8.06 14.84
CA GLU A 15 -43.57 -8.12 13.45
C GLU A 15 -44.72 -7.80 12.48
N PRO A 16 -44.47 -7.07 11.38
CA PRO A 16 -45.51 -6.74 10.42
C PRO A 16 -46.00 -8.00 9.68
N PRO A 17 -47.24 -8.02 9.17
CA PRO A 17 -47.78 -9.20 8.49
C PRO A 17 -47.04 -9.59 7.19
N HIS A 18 -46.34 -8.64 6.56
CA HIS A 18 -45.54 -8.85 5.35
C HIS A 18 -44.42 -7.80 5.27
N ASP A 19 -43.34 -8.14 4.56
CA ASP A 19 -42.11 -7.33 4.49
C ASP A 19 -42.30 -5.92 3.89
N GLU A 20 -43.34 -5.73 3.07
CA GLU A 20 -43.71 -4.45 2.45
C GLU A 20 -44.97 -3.83 3.08
N TRP A 21 -45.30 -4.21 4.31
CA TRP A 21 -46.51 -3.71 4.95
C TRP A 21 -46.46 -2.21 5.16
N VAL A 22 -47.50 -1.54 4.65
CA VAL A 22 -47.72 -0.11 4.85
C VAL A 22 -48.87 0.06 5.85
N PRO A 23 -48.64 0.68 7.02
CA PRO A 23 -49.71 1.00 7.95
C PRO A 23 -50.80 1.85 7.29
N PRO A 24 -52.08 1.64 7.66
CA PRO A 24 -53.16 2.57 7.33
C PRO A 24 -52.84 3.99 7.83
N ALA A 25 -53.41 5.02 7.19
CA ALA A 25 -53.16 6.42 7.57
C ALA A 25 -53.50 6.73 9.03
N ASP A 26 -54.46 6.02 9.62
CA ASP A 26 -54.91 6.18 11.01
C ASP A 26 -54.16 5.28 12.01
N PHE A 27 -53.08 4.64 11.58
CA PHE A 27 -52.32 3.71 12.40
C PHE A 27 -51.74 4.38 13.64
N ARG A 28 -51.98 3.76 14.80
CA ARG A 28 -51.33 4.12 16.06
C ARG A 28 -50.81 2.86 16.75
N PRO A 29 -49.60 2.92 17.35
CA PRO A 29 -49.11 1.81 18.14
C PRO A 29 -50.05 1.56 19.32
N GLY A 30 -50.36 0.29 19.57
CA GLY A 30 -51.21 -0.10 20.69
C GLY A 30 -50.55 0.25 22.04
N PRO A 31 -51.32 0.46 23.12
CA PRO A 31 -50.77 0.79 24.45
C PRO A 31 -49.82 -0.28 25.02
N SER A 32 -49.93 -1.53 24.55
CA SER A 32 -49.07 -2.64 24.92
C SER A 32 -47.74 -2.67 24.16
N TRP A 33 -47.60 -1.86 23.11
CA TRP A 33 -46.36 -1.77 22.35
C TRP A 33 -45.45 -0.79 23.08
N GLY A 34 -44.22 -1.21 23.35
CA GLY A 34 -43.28 -0.37 24.10
C GLY A 34 -43.00 0.95 23.37
N PRO A 35 -42.48 1.97 24.06
CA PRO A 35 -42.15 3.24 23.43
C PRO A 35 -41.12 3.05 22.31
N VAL A 36 -41.18 3.91 21.30
CA VAL A 36 -40.16 4.00 20.25
C VAL A 36 -38.85 4.48 20.90
N PRO A 37 -37.73 3.74 20.74
CA PRO A 37 -36.44 4.18 21.26
C PRO A 37 -36.00 5.53 20.69
N ALA A 38 -35.24 6.30 21.48
CA ALA A 38 -34.70 7.57 21.03
C ALA A 38 -33.83 7.39 19.78
N GLY A 39 -34.09 8.19 18.74
CA GLY A 39 -33.36 8.14 17.46
C GLY A 39 -33.81 7.04 16.49
N TRP A 40 -34.83 6.23 16.83
CA TRP A 40 -35.35 5.20 15.94
C TRP A 40 -36.11 5.79 14.74
N ARG A 41 -35.83 5.31 13.54
CA ARG A 41 -36.52 5.69 12.31
C ARG A 41 -37.45 4.56 11.89
N LEU A 42 -38.76 4.79 12.02
CA LEU A 42 -39.81 3.86 11.60
C LEU A 42 -39.92 3.71 10.08
N TRP A 43 -39.39 4.68 9.32
CA TRP A 43 -39.44 4.70 7.86
C TRP A 43 -38.02 4.78 7.31
N THR A 44 -37.68 3.79 6.49
CA THR A 44 -36.40 3.71 5.77
C THR A 44 -36.66 3.81 4.28
N ASP A 45 -35.94 4.69 3.59
CA ASP A 45 -35.99 4.73 2.12
C ASP A 45 -35.23 3.53 1.57
N ASP A 46 -35.86 2.78 0.65
CA ASP A 46 -35.27 1.60 0.01
C ASP A 46 -34.24 1.94 -1.09
N ARG A 47 -34.04 3.25 -1.33
CA ARG A 47 -32.88 3.73 -2.06
C ARG A 47 -31.68 3.37 -1.24
N SER A 48 -31.03 2.27 -1.60
CA SER A 48 -29.76 1.77 -1.08
C SER A 48 -29.03 2.94 -0.46
N ALA A 49 -29.11 3.07 0.87
CA ALA A 49 -28.06 3.76 1.57
C ALA A 49 -26.81 3.08 0.99
N PRO A 50 -25.87 3.81 0.35
CA PRO A 50 -24.63 3.18 -0.04
C PRO A 50 -24.22 2.42 1.20
N GLN A 51 -23.96 1.12 1.06
CA GLN A 51 -23.52 0.28 2.16
C GLN A 51 -22.30 0.99 2.71
N ALA A 52 -22.54 1.90 3.64
CA ALA A 52 -21.54 2.73 4.23
C ALA A 52 -20.79 1.66 4.97
N ALA A 53 -19.59 1.36 4.45
CA ALA A 53 -18.68 0.44 5.09
C ALA A 53 -18.79 0.75 6.57
N ALA A 54 -19.08 -0.27 7.37
CA ALA A 54 -19.27 -0.11 8.81
C ALA A 54 -18.23 0.93 9.28
N PRO A 55 -18.58 1.99 10.04
CA PRO A 55 -17.69 3.12 10.29
C PRO A 55 -16.30 2.72 10.81
N LEU A 56 -16.21 1.48 11.30
CA LEU A 56 -15.02 0.74 11.65
C LEU A 56 -13.95 0.61 10.54
N GLN A 57 -14.31 0.61 9.24
CA GLN A 57 -13.33 0.51 8.14
C GLN A 57 -12.64 1.85 7.86
N ASP A 58 -13.33 2.98 8.07
CA ASP A 58 -12.70 4.32 8.08
C ASP A 58 -12.01 4.63 9.44
N SER A 59 -12.12 3.72 10.41
CA SER A 59 -11.60 3.89 11.78
C SER A 59 -10.26 3.21 12.03
N GLU A 60 -9.61 2.57 11.04
CA GLU A 60 -8.26 2.01 11.25
C GLU A 60 -7.24 3.11 11.62
N ASP A 61 -7.48 4.36 11.19
CA ASP A 61 -6.68 5.53 11.54
C ASP A 61 -7.22 6.34 12.73
N VAL A 62 -8.35 5.95 13.32
CA VAL A 62 -8.96 6.64 14.46
C VAL A 62 -8.80 5.77 15.72
N PRO A 63 -8.03 6.21 16.73
CA PRO A 63 -7.90 5.45 17.97
C PRO A 63 -9.29 5.23 18.59
N ALA A 64 -9.52 4.06 19.21
CA ALA A 64 -10.80 3.61 19.75
C ALA A 64 -11.56 4.61 20.67
N SER A 65 -10.89 5.68 21.10
CA SER A 65 -11.46 6.82 21.81
C SER A 65 -12.29 7.77 20.92
N GLY A 66 -12.30 7.64 19.59
CA GLY A 66 -12.98 8.59 18.68
C GLY A 66 -12.36 9.99 18.66
N ALA A 67 -11.30 10.21 19.44
CA ALA A 67 -10.58 11.46 19.51
C ALA A 67 -9.69 11.58 18.27
N ARG A 68 -9.99 12.55 17.41
CA ARG A 68 -9.04 12.97 16.37
C ARG A 68 -7.72 13.34 17.06
N PRO A 69 -6.56 12.90 16.54
CA PRO A 69 -5.27 13.32 17.08
C PRO A 69 -5.17 14.84 16.97
N ARG A 70 -5.51 15.56 18.04
CA ARG A 70 -5.21 16.99 18.13
C ARG A 70 -3.70 17.08 18.33
N ALA A 71 -3.06 18.00 17.60
CA ALA A 71 -1.68 18.35 17.89
C ALA A 71 -1.56 18.65 19.38
N ARG A 72 -0.59 18.00 20.04
CA ARG A 72 -0.33 18.24 21.46
C ARG A 72 -0.10 19.74 21.63
N VAL A 73 -0.86 20.35 22.52
CA VAL A 73 -0.60 21.73 22.95
C VAL A 73 0.65 21.65 23.81
N GLU A 74 1.82 21.90 23.21
CA GLU A 74 3.11 21.88 23.91
C GLU A 74 3.18 23.00 24.97
N GLN A 75 2.51 24.13 24.70
CA GLN A 75 2.42 25.26 25.61
C GLN A 75 0.99 25.84 25.55
N TYR A 76 0.29 25.87 26.68
CA TYR A 76 -0.98 26.60 26.75
C TYR A 76 -0.68 28.12 26.69
N PRO A 77 -1.43 28.91 25.92
CA PRO A 77 -1.23 30.36 25.81
C PRO A 77 -1.81 31.09 27.04
N VAL A 78 -1.50 30.61 28.24
CA VAL A 78 -1.87 31.23 29.52
C VAL A 78 -0.59 31.69 30.18
N SER A 79 -0.38 33.00 30.21
CA SER A 79 0.63 33.64 31.05
C SER A 79 -0.03 34.12 32.33
N VAL A 80 0.49 33.67 33.48
CA VAL A 80 0.04 34.16 34.79
C VAL A 80 0.76 35.47 35.05
N LEU A 81 0.06 36.60 34.86
CA LEU A 81 0.63 37.94 34.97
C LEU A 81 0.99 38.32 36.42
N ASN A 82 0.33 37.72 37.41
CA ASN A 82 0.60 37.98 38.83
C ASN A 82 0.54 36.66 39.63
N PRO A 83 1.67 35.96 39.78
CA PRO A 83 1.73 34.70 40.52
C PRO A 83 1.65 34.89 42.05
N GLY A 84 1.70 36.13 42.57
CA GLY A 84 1.78 36.41 44.00
C GLY A 84 3.15 36.08 44.61
N MET A 85 3.22 35.98 45.94
CA MET A 85 4.46 35.73 46.71
C MET A 85 5.04 34.32 46.57
N TRP A 86 4.34 33.42 45.88
CA TRP A 86 4.67 32.01 45.76
C TRP A 86 4.84 31.70 44.27
N THR A 87 6.04 31.88 43.76
CA THR A 87 6.38 31.60 42.35
C THR A 87 6.64 30.13 42.10
N GLU A 88 7.06 29.39 43.13
CA GLU A 88 7.31 27.96 43.07
C GLU A 88 6.02 27.20 43.41
N ASN A 89 5.62 26.27 42.55
CA ASN A 89 4.47 25.42 42.82
C ASN A 89 4.92 24.24 43.71
N HIS A 90 4.82 24.41 45.04
CA HIS A 90 5.23 23.40 46.02
C HIS A 90 4.46 22.07 45.87
N LEU A 91 3.32 22.04 45.16
CA LEU A 91 2.60 20.79 44.86
C LEU A 91 3.36 19.89 43.87
N GLN A 92 4.38 20.39 43.17
CA GLN A 92 5.23 19.57 42.30
C GLN A 92 6.26 18.75 43.06
N ASP A 93 6.66 19.20 44.26
CA ASP A 93 7.67 18.55 45.11
C ASP A 93 7.04 17.55 46.10
N GLU A 94 5.72 17.62 46.28
CA GLU A 94 4.96 16.71 47.13
C GLU A 94 4.72 15.38 46.39
N ASP A 95 5.07 14.27 47.03
CA ASP A 95 5.07 12.89 46.49
C ASP A 95 3.64 12.30 46.28
N TYR A 96 2.65 13.17 46.09
CA TYR A 96 1.25 12.84 45.81
C TYR A 96 0.91 12.92 44.31
N GLY A 97 1.90 13.16 43.44
CA GLY A 97 1.73 13.30 41.99
C GLY A 97 1.90 11.99 41.21
N PHE A 98 1.27 11.92 40.02
CA PHE A 98 1.58 10.87 39.06
C PHE A 98 3.04 10.98 38.60
N PRO A 99 3.75 9.87 38.39
CA PRO A 99 5.13 9.90 37.90
C PRO A 99 5.20 10.70 36.60
N PRO A 100 6.32 11.44 36.35
CA PRO A 100 6.46 12.24 35.15
C PRO A 100 6.25 11.38 33.91
N ALA A 101 5.58 11.96 32.91
CA ALA A 101 5.28 11.24 31.67
C ALA A 101 6.58 10.71 31.05
N GLN A 102 6.66 9.39 30.85
CA GLN A 102 7.86 8.79 30.28
C GLN A 102 8.16 9.40 28.89
N PRO A 103 9.43 9.76 28.61
CA PRO A 103 9.81 10.30 27.31
C PRO A 103 9.50 9.25 26.24
N ARG A 104 8.61 9.61 25.30
CA ARG A 104 8.29 8.73 24.18
C ARG A 104 9.46 8.71 23.23
N LYS A 105 10.01 7.50 23.00
CA LYS A 105 11.05 7.28 22.01
C LYS A 105 10.39 7.21 20.64
N ASP A 106 10.60 8.22 19.81
CA ASP A 106 10.21 8.20 18.40
C ASP A 106 10.92 7.03 17.72
N ARG A 107 10.13 6.02 17.31
CA ARG A 107 10.65 4.92 16.51
C ARG A 107 10.66 5.40 15.06
N PRO A 108 11.82 5.63 14.43
CA PRO A 108 11.86 5.99 13.02
C PRO A 108 11.18 4.88 12.21
N ARG A 109 10.49 5.26 11.14
CA ARG A 109 9.69 4.38 10.28
C ARG A 109 10.59 3.44 9.45
N LEU A 110 11.36 2.60 10.12
CA LEU A 110 12.39 1.74 9.54
C LEU A 110 11.82 0.82 8.45
N ARG A 111 10.56 0.39 8.64
CA ARG A 111 9.83 -0.45 7.68
C ARG A 111 9.53 0.26 6.36
N LEU A 112 9.22 1.56 6.39
CA LEU A 112 8.92 2.34 5.19
C LEU A 112 10.20 2.60 4.37
N GLY A 113 11.32 2.88 5.03
CA GLY A 113 12.61 2.99 4.36
C GLY A 113 13.00 1.67 3.68
N MET A 114 12.78 0.53 4.36
CA MET A 114 13.10 -0.79 3.83
C MET A 114 12.23 -1.20 2.64
N THR A 115 10.93 -0.87 2.61
CA THR A 115 10.09 -1.18 1.45
C THR A 115 10.49 -0.37 0.23
N ILE A 116 10.78 0.93 0.41
CA ILE A 116 11.24 1.81 -0.68
C ILE A 116 12.55 1.28 -1.30
N THR A 117 13.51 0.88 -0.47
CA THR A 117 14.80 0.37 -0.97
C THR A 117 14.64 -0.96 -1.72
N VAL A 118 13.82 -1.88 -1.21
CA VAL A 118 13.54 -3.17 -1.89
C VAL A 118 12.86 -2.95 -3.24
N THR A 119 11.87 -2.06 -3.31
CA THR A 119 11.19 -1.74 -4.58
C THR A 119 12.14 -1.09 -5.58
N ALA A 120 12.97 -0.14 -5.15
CA ALA A 120 13.97 0.49 -6.01
C ALA A 120 14.99 -0.53 -6.55
N LEU A 121 15.45 -1.45 -5.70
CA LEU A 121 16.37 -2.51 -6.11
C LEU A 121 15.75 -3.45 -7.15
N GLY A 122 14.47 -3.80 -6.97
CA GLY A 122 13.72 -4.62 -7.93
C GLY A 122 13.63 -3.96 -9.31
N LEU A 123 13.29 -2.66 -9.36
CA LEU A 123 13.22 -1.91 -10.61
C LEU A 123 14.57 -1.84 -11.32
N LEU A 124 15.67 -1.63 -10.57
CA LEU A 124 17.02 -1.62 -11.13
C LEU A 124 17.41 -2.98 -11.72
N LEU A 125 17.09 -4.08 -11.03
CA LEU A 125 17.34 -5.44 -11.52
C LEU A 125 16.56 -5.74 -12.81
N THR A 126 15.29 -5.35 -12.87
CA THR A 126 14.47 -5.50 -14.08
C THR A 126 15.05 -4.68 -15.23
N ALA A 127 15.40 -3.41 -15.00
CA ALA A 127 16.01 -2.55 -16.01
C ALA A 127 17.34 -3.13 -16.52
N ALA A 128 18.21 -3.61 -15.62
CA ALA A 128 19.47 -4.22 -15.97
C ALA A 128 19.27 -5.48 -16.83
N THR A 129 18.26 -6.30 -16.51
CA THR A 129 17.93 -7.50 -17.28
C THR A 129 17.48 -7.16 -18.70
N VAL A 130 16.63 -6.14 -18.84
CA VAL A 130 16.19 -5.65 -20.17
C VAL A 130 17.37 -5.11 -20.98
N ILE A 131 18.24 -4.31 -20.36
CA ILE A 131 19.43 -3.75 -21.02
C ILE A 131 20.37 -4.88 -21.47
N LEU A 132 20.65 -5.85 -20.60
CA LEU A 132 21.53 -6.98 -20.91
C LEU A 132 20.96 -7.81 -22.07
N PHE A 133 19.64 -8.02 -22.11
CA PHE A 133 18.99 -8.74 -23.20
C PHE A 133 19.12 -8.00 -24.53
N VAL A 134 18.88 -6.68 -24.54
CA VAL A 134 19.05 -5.86 -25.75
C VAL A 134 20.49 -5.91 -26.25
N GLN A 135 21.47 -5.78 -25.35
CA GLN A 135 22.89 -5.89 -25.71
C GLN A 135 23.23 -7.26 -26.30
N LEU A 136 22.68 -8.35 -25.73
CA LEU A 136 22.90 -9.70 -26.24
C LEU A 136 22.33 -9.89 -27.65
N VAL A 137 21.12 -9.37 -27.90
CA VAL A 137 20.48 -9.43 -29.22
C VAL A 137 21.26 -8.62 -30.25
N GLN A 138 21.68 -7.41 -29.89
CA GLN A 138 22.48 -6.56 -30.78
C GLN A 138 23.81 -7.23 -31.13
N PHE A 139 24.52 -7.78 -30.14
CA PHE A 139 25.75 -8.54 -30.37
C PHE A 139 25.53 -9.75 -31.30
N GLY A 140 24.43 -10.47 -31.14
CA GLY A 140 24.08 -11.60 -31.99
C GLY A 140 23.84 -11.23 -33.46
N ILE A 141 23.25 -10.05 -33.71
CA ILE A 141 22.96 -9.57 -35.06
C ILE A 141 24.22 -8.99 -35.73
N GLU A 142 24.93 -8.11 -35.04
CA GLU A 142 25.96 -7.25 -35.64
C GLU A 142 27.36 -7.86 -35.58
N ASP A 143 27.76 -8.43 -34.45
CA ASP A 143 29.15 -8.85 -34.21
C ASP A 143 29.36 -10.35 -34.36
N LEU A 144 28.42 -11.17 -33.87
CA LEU A 144 28.60 -12.63 -33.82
C LEU A 144 28.75 -13.24 -35.22
N THR A 145 27.99 -12.72 -36.20
CA THR A 145 28.06 -13.17 -37.59
C THR A 145 29.40 -12.83 -38.24
N GLY A 146 29.95 -11.64 -37.95
CA GLY A 146 31.28 -11.23 -38.41
C GLY A 146 32.39 -12.07 -37.80
N VAL A 147 32.36 -12.28 -36.48
CA VAL A 147 33.35 -13.10 -35.75
C VAL A 147 33.33 -14.55 -36.24
N LEU A 148 32.14 -15.15 -36.44
CA LEU A 148 32.03 -16.51 -36.97
C LEU A 148 32.53 -16.62 -38.41
N GLY A 149 32.27 -15.61 -39.25
CA GLY A 149 32.77 -15.54 -40.62
C GLY A 149 34.30 -15.40 -40.69
N GLU A 150 34.88 -14.56 -39.84
CA GLU A 150 36.33 -14.36 -39.76
C GLU A 150 37.04 -15.65 -39.31
N GLN A 151 36.51 -16.33 -38.28
CA GLN A 151 37.01 -17.63 -37.81
C GLN A 151 36.91 -18.71 -38.90
N ALA A 152 35.81 -18.75 -39.65
CA ALA A 152 35.66 -19.68 -40.78
C ALA A 152 36.65 -19.38 -41.91
N SER A 153 36.92 -18.10 -42.21
CA SER A 153 37.91 -17.69 -43.21
C SER A 153 39.34 -18.02 -42.79
N ASN A 154 39.67 -17.89 -41.49
CA ASN A 154 40.97 -18.29 -40.95
C ASN A 154 41.19 -19.81 -41.05
N LEU A 155 40.15 -20.62 -40.85
CA LEU A 155 40.20 -22.07 -41.05
C LEU A 155 40.35 -22.45 -42.55
N HIS A 156 39.66 -21.74 -43.45
CA HIS A 156 39.78 -21.96 -44.90
C HIS A 156 41.15 -21.51 -45.46
N GLY A 157 41.69 -20.39 -44.96
CA GLY A 157 43.01 -19.89 -45.32
C GLY A 157 44.14 -20.81 -44.86
N ALA A 158 44.03 -21.38 -43.65
CA ALA A 158 44.95 -22.40 -43.15
C ALA A 158 44.91 -23.68 -44.02
N GLY A 159 43.74 -24.09 -44.50
CA GLY A 159 43.58 -25.23 -45.41
C GLY A 159 44.22 -25.01 -46.79
N HIS A 160 44.12 -23.80 -47.34
CA HIS A 160 44.75 -23.46 -48.64
C HIS A 160 46.27 -23.31 -48.55
N ALA A 161 46.80 -22.76 -47.45
CA ALA A 161 48.24 -22.69 -47.23
C ALA A 161 48.89 -24.08 -47.14
N MET A 162 48.17 -25.09 -46.62
CA MET A 162 48.64 -26.48 -46.53
C MET A 162 48.49 -27.27 -47.86
N SER A 163 47.68 -26.81 -48.81
CA SER A 163 47.52 -27.46 -50.13
C SER A 163 48.41 -26.89 -51.24
N GLY A 164 49.10 -25.76 -51.00
CA GLY A 164 49.98 -25.11 -51.99
C GLY A 164 51.39 -25.71 -52.11
N GLU A 165 51.76 -26.68 -51.27
CA GLU A 165 53.15 -27.15 -51.14
C GLU A 165 53.42 -28.53 -51.76
N HIS A 166 52.61 -28.97 -52.74
CA HIS A 166 52.86 -30.20 -53.51
C HIS A 166 52.89 -29.93 -55.02
N GLY A 167 54.04 -29.45 -55.52
CA GLY A 167 54.28 -29.48 -56.96
C GLY A 167 55.48 -28.69 -57.46
N THR A 168 56.71 -29.16 -57.22
CA THR A 168 57.82 -28.94 -58.18
C THR A 168 59.00 -29.91 -57.94
N GLY A 169 59.14 -30.86 -58.86
CA GLY A 169 60.42 -31.26 -59.47
C GLY A 169 61.47 -31.98 -58.62
N ALA A 170 61.36 -33.30 -58.53
CA ALA A 170 62.50 -34.16 -58.22
C ALA A 170 63.51 -34.15 -59.39
N ALA A 171 64.67 -33.53 -59.21
CA ALA A 171 65.82 -33.66 -60.10
C ALA A 171 66.72 -34.80 -59.58
N ALA A 172 66.89 -35.84 -60.41
CA ALA A 172 67.73 -37.00 -60.15
C ALA A 172 69.23 -36.66 -60.35
N PRO A 173 70.15 -37.20 -59.52
CA PRO A 173 71.58 -37.08 -59.78
C PRO A 173 72.06 -38.18 -60.74
N ASP A 174 72.67 -37.74 -61.83
CA ASP A 174 73.35 -38.56 -62.84
C ASP A 174 74.64 -39.18 -62.27
N ARG A 175 74.91 -40.44 -62.64
CA ARG A 175 76.14 -41.19 -62.32
C ARG A 175 76.78 -41.62 -63.65
N GLY A 176 77.90 -40.99 -63.98
CA GLY A 176 78.82 -41.37 -65.05
C GLY A 176 80.15 -40.68 -64.86
#